data_AF-A0A3D1KPW5-F1
#
_entry.id   AF-A0A3D1KPW5-F1
#
_cell.length_a   1.000
_cell.length_b   1.000
_cell.length_c   1.000
_cell.angle_alpha   90.00
_cell.angle_beta   90.00
_cell.angle_gamma   90.00
#
_symmetry.space_group_name_H-M   'P 1'
#
loop_
_entity.id
_entity.type
_entity.pdbx_description
1 polymer ?
#
loop_
_entity_poly.entity_id
_entity_poly.type
_entity_poly.pdbx_seq_one_letter_code
_entity_poly.pdbx_strand_id
1 'polypeptide(L)' 'MDSEFVTYVLYSKNYNKIYIGFTSNLIVRFLSHNKFSTSN' A
#
# COMPACT_ATOMS: atom_id res chain seq x y z
N MET A 1 -4.65 1.19 -23.64
CA MET A 1 -3.62 0.43 -22.90
C MET A 1 -4.03 0.49 -21.46
N ASP A 2 -4.63 -0.58 -20.97
CA ASP A 2 -5.24 -0.58 -19.65
C ASP A 2 -4.14 -0.48 -18.59
N SER A 3 -4.25 0.54 -17.74
CA SER A 3 -3.50 0.61 -16.50
C SER A 3 -3.86 -0.63 -15.67
N GLU A 4 -2.86 -1.41 -15.26
CA GLU A 4 -3.03 -2.62 -14.45
C GLU A 4 -3.99 -2.36 -13.27
N PHE A 5 -4.87 -3.30 -12.93
CA PHE A 5 -5.74 -3.20 -11.75
C PHE A 5 -5.34 -4.28 -10.76
N VAL A 6 -4.69 -3.87 -9.66
CA VAL A 6 -4.16 -4.79 -8.65
C VAL A 6 -4.84 -4.55 -7.31
N THR A 7 -5.42 -5.59 -6.74
CA THR A 7 -5.91 -5.59 -5.35
C THR A 7 -4.83 -6.15 -4.43
N TYR A 8 -4.67 -5.59 -3.24
CA TYR A 8 -3.62 -5.97 -2.31
C TYR A 8 -4.11 -6.05 -0.85
N VAL A 9 -3.37 -6.83 -0.06
CA VAL A 9 -3.45 -6.86 1.41
C VAL A 9 -2.04 -6.64 1.96
N LEU A 10 -1.84 -5.59 2.76
CA LEU A 10 -0.55 -5.25 3.36
C LEU A 10 -0.64 -5.29 4.88
N TYR A 11 0.32 -5.92 5.52
CA TYR A 11 0.47 -5.89 6.98
C TYR A 11 1.59 -4.92 7.37
N SER A 12 1.27 -3.95 8.22
CA SER A 12 2.26 -3.09 8.85
C SER A 12 2.60 -3.62 10.24
N LYS A 13 3.84 -4.09 10.40
CA LYS A 13 4.38 -4.52 11.70
C LYS A 13 4.46 -3.36 12.70
N ASN A 14 4.82 -2.15 12.24
CA ASN A 14 4.99 -0.98 13.11
C ASN A 14 3.68 -0.50 13.71
N TYR A 15 2.60 -0.56 12.93
CA TYR A 15 1.27 -0.15 13.37
C TYR A 15 0.39 -1.32 13.81
N ASN A 16 0.87 -2.56 13.68
CA ASN A 16 0.13 -3.80 13.88
C ASN A 16 -1.26 -3.77 13.19
N LYS A 17 -1.28 -3.34 11.92
CA LYS A 17 -2.51 -3.07 11.14
C LYS A 17 -2.47 -3.75 9.77
N ILE A 18 -3.65 -4.13 9.27
CA ILE A 18 -3.85 -4.64 7.91
C ILE A 18 -4.47 -3.54 7.05
N TYR A 19 -3.93 -3.33 5.86
CA TYR A 19 -4.45 -2.41 4.83
C TYR A 19 -4.92 -3.20 3.62
N ILE A 20 -6.17 -3.01 3.24
CA ILE A 20 -6.78 -3.64 2.07
C ILE A 20 -7.11 -2.51 1.08
N GLY A 21 -6.78 -2.69 -0.19
CA GLY A 21 -7.08 -1.69 -1.22
C GLY A 21 -6.70 -2.14 -2.62
N PHE A 22 -6.79 -1.22 -3.57
CA PHE A 22 -6.42 -1.45 -4.96
C PHE A 22 -5.57 -0.30 -5.50
N THR A 23 -4.78 -0.58 -6.54
CA THR A 23 -3.94 0.41 -7.22
C THR A 23 -3.56 -0.09 -8.61
N SER A 24 -3.18 0.85 -9.48
CA SER A 24 -2.50 0.56 -10.75
C SER A 24 -0.98 0.58 -10.67
N ASN A 25 -0.41 0.89 -9.50
CA ASN A 25 1.04 0.86 -9.28
C ASN A 25 1.36 0.37 -7.85
N LEU A 26 1.55 -0.94 -7.73
CA LEU A 26 1.81 -1.60 -6.45
C LEU A 26 3.10 -1.10 -5.79
N ILE A 27 4.16 -0.85 -6.56
CA ILE A 27 5.46 -0.40 -6.05
C ILE A 27 5.38 0.97 -5.38
N VAL A 28 4.73 1.95 -6.04
CA VAL A 28 4.52 3.29 -5.46
C VAL A 28 3.69 3.19 -4.19
N ARG A 29 2.67 2.30 -4.16
CA ARG A 29 1.85 2.10 -2.98
C ARG A 29 2.63 1.52 -1.79
N PHE A 30 3.52 0.55 -2.03
CA PHE A 30 4.43 0.01 -1.01
C PHE A 30 5.37 1.08 -0.46
N LEU A 31 5.98 1.89 -1.33
CA LEU A 31 6.86 2.99 -0.92
C LEU A 31 6.12 4.01 -0.05
N SER A 32 4.87 4.35 -0.41
CA SER A 32 4.04 5.27 0.36
C SER A 32 3.77 4.79 1.78
N HIS A 33 3.38 3.53 1.95
CA HIS A 33 3.14 2.94 3.27
C HIS A 33 4.41 2.87 4.13
N ASN A 34 5.57 2.64 3.53
CA ASN A 34 6.82 2.48 4.27
C ASN A 34 7.53 3.80 4.60
N LYS A 35 7.47 4.81 3.71
CA LYS A 35 8.23 6.06 3.85
C LYS A 35 7.39 7.25 4.31
N PHE A 36 6.10 7.27 3.98
CA PHE A 36 5.22 8.43 4.20
C PHE A 36 4.09 8.16 5.19
N SER A 37 4.04 6.98 5.81
CA SER A 37 3.15 6.75 6.96
C SER A 37 3.76 7.45 8.19
N THR A 38 3.58 8.76 8.29
CA THR A 38 3.90 9.53 9.50
C THR A 38 2.90 9.16 10.60
N SER A 39 3.42 8.76 11.75
CA SER A 39 2.64 8.58 12.98
C SER A 39 1.94 9.89 13.34
N ASN A 40 0.62 9.94 13.16
CA ASN A 40 -0.26 10.90 13.83
C ASN A 40 -1.03 10.17 14.91
#